data_AF-A0A3S9HPJ2-F1
#
_entry.id   AF-A0A3S9HPJ2-F1
#
_cell.length_a   1.000
_cell.length_b   1.000
_cell.length_c   1.000
_cell.angle_alpha   90.00
_cell.angle_beta   90.00
_cell.angle_gamma   90.00
#
_symmetry.space_group_name_H-M   'P 1'
#
loop_
_entity.id
_entity.type
_entity.pdbx_description
1 polymer ?
#
loop_
_entity_poly.entity_id
_entity_poly.type
_entity_poly.pdbx_seq_one_letter_code
_entity_poly.pdbx_strand_id
1 'polypeptide(L)'
;MNEYMDTLEQNERMLLADIDVLRNQFPQTQDLYREVCVAMFFRYGMTPTANKLYQLVRKGSMSAPAEALNRFWENLRDKSRVTVSHPDLPESLKTAAGDLVATLWSAAQNAAQETLASLKVDVLLQVEQANDKANLAVAARDQAISTFNSMQKELMETHTECDVLKHEITALISTNSSLESQLEDSKNDISVSNAKLDDALRELVLEMEKLRASAKLNEDRLASAERRALLEIDRERTANIRLQKALETARVEYKMKVDVHHAESNAFQSQMANLRQTIGNLEGAIQAASEAREIVNRELIQLKIQISNNTHALAGSAVERDLLLRKLHECELGAAKNAAAIQPTTRAKRRKTE
;
A
#
# COMPACT_ATOMS: atom_id res chain seq x y z
N MET A 1 -9.70 73.36 -80.13
CA MET A 1 -10.12 74.78 -80.12
C MET A 1 -9.75 75.51 -78.83
N ASN A 2 -9.81 74.87 -77.65
CA ASN A 2 -9.42 75.52 -76.38
C ASN A 2 -7.92 75.84 -76.22
N GLU A 3 -7.00 74.96 -76.64
CA GLU A 3 -5.55 75.22 -76.52
C GLU A 3 -5.05 76.40 -77.39
N TYR A 4 -5.76 76.71 -78.47
CA TYR A 4 -5.39 77.83 -79.36
C TYR A 4 -5.87 79.19 -78.80
N MET A 5 -6.91 79.20 -77.95
CA MET A 5 -7.41 80.42 -77.30
C MET A 5 -6.59 80.74 -76.04
N ASP A 6 -6.18 79.73 -75.27
CA ASP A 6 -5.33 79.91 -74.07
C ASP A 6 -3.94 80.47 -74.43
N THR A 7 -3.37 80.01 -75.54
CA THR A 7 -2.08 80.51 -76.05
C THR A 7 -2.17 81.97 -76.52
N LEU A 8 -3.28 82.40 -77.11
CA LEU A 8 -3.50 83.78 -77.55
C LEU A 8 -3.65 84.75 -76.37
N GLU A 9 -4.41 84.39 -75.34
CA GLU A 9 -4.56 85.20 -74.12
C GLU A 9 -3.26 85.29 -73.31
N GLN A 10 -2.51 84.20 -73.22
CA GLN A 10 -1.23 84.17 -72.54
C GLN A 10 -0.17 84.99 -73.29
N ASN A 11 -0.19 84.96 -74.63
CA ASN A 11 0.63 85.82 -75.49
C ASN A 11 0.28 87.31 -75.33
N GLU A 12 -1.00 87.67 -75.18
CA GLU A 12 -1.41 89.06 -74.96
C GLU A 12 -0.97 89.61 -73.59
N ARG A 13 -1.02 88.77 -72.55
CA ARG A 13 -0.51 89.13 -71.20
C ARG A 13 1.00 89.30 -71.19
N MET A 14 1.73 88.42 -71.85
CA MET A 14 3.19 88.54 -71.99
C MET A 14 3.59 89.74 -72.84
N LEU A 15 2.84 90.04 -73.92
CA LEU A 15 3.07 91.23 -74.74
C LEU A 15 2.93 92.52 -73.92
N LEU A 16 1.93 92.62 -73.06
CA LEU A 16 1.75 93.80 -72.19
C LEU A 16 2.95 94.02 -71.25
N ALA A 17 3.47 92.95 -70.65
CA ALA A 17 4.65 93.03 -69.79
C ALA A 17 5.91 93.46 -70.56
N ASP A 18 6.11 92.93 -71.77
CA ASP A 18 7.22 93.33 -72.64
C ASP A 18 7.10 94.79 -73.10
N ILE A 19 5.88 95.27 -73.36
CA ILE A 19 5.63 96.67 -73.73
C ILE A 19 5.97 97.61 -72.56
N ASP A 20 5.72 97.20 -71.31
CA ASP A 20 6.10 97.99 -70.14
C ASP A 20 7.62 98.05 -69.94
N VAL A 21 8.36 97.01 -70.31
CA VAL A 21 9.82 97.04 -70.38
C VAL A 21 10.31 97.95 -71.50
N LEU A 22 9.72 97.84 -72.70
CA LEU A 22 10.06 98.69 -73.86
C LEU A 22 9.76 100.17 -73.59
N ARG A 23 8.71 100.48 -72.83
CA ARG A 23 8.37 101.84 -72.39
C ARG A 23 9.48 102.50 -71.56
N ASN A 24 10.21 101.72 -70.77
CA ASN A 24 11.32 102.23 -69.96
C ASN A 24 12.61 102.43 -70.79
N GLN A 25 12.76 101.67 -71.87
CA GLN A 25 13.95 101.69 -72.73
C GLN A 25 13.86 102.73 -73.85
N PHE A 26 12.66 103.03 -74.35
CA PHE A 26 12.44 103.97 -75.45
C PHE A 26 11.58 105.16 -74.99
N PRO A 27 12.21 106.25 -74.50
CA PRO A 27 11.47 107.41 -74.00
C PRO A 27 10.76 108.20 -75.12
N GLN A 28 11.19 108.06 -76.38
CA GLN A 28 10.57 108.70 -77.54
C GLN A 28 9.38 107.88 -78.06
N THR A 29 8.22 108.53 -78.17
CA THR A 29 6.94 107.89 -78.51
C THR A 29 6.96 107.17 -79.87
N GLN A 30 7.66 107.70 -80.87
CA GLN A 30 7.73 107.09 -82.21
C GLN A 30 8.54 105.78 -82.21
N ASP A 31 9.65 105.74 -81.48
CA ASP A 31 10.50 104.55 -81.37
C ASP A 31 9.79 103.45 -80.56
N LEU A 32 9.07 103.86 -79.51
CA LEU A 32 8.23 102.94 -78.75
C LEU A 32 7.15 102.29 -79.64
N TYR A 33 6.46 103.07 -80.49
CA TYR A 33 5.49 102.50 -81.43
C TYR A 33 6.13 101.52 -82.43
N ARG A 34 7.34 101.79 -82.91
CA ARG A 34 8.06 100.90 -83.82
C ARG A 34 8.43 99.58 -83.15
N GLU A 35 8.98 99.61 -81.94
CA GLU A 35 9.37 98.39 -81.22
C GLU A 35 8.17 97.56 -80.79
N VAL A 36 7.04 98.21 -80.47
CA VAL A 36 5.78 97.52 -80.20
C VAL A 36 5.27 96.81 -81.47
N CYS A 37 5.35 97.45 -82.65
CA CYS A 37 5.06 96.78 -83.92
C CYS A 37 5.95 95.56 -84.16
N VAL A 38 7.26 95.66 -83.87
CA VAL A 38 8.22 94.57 -84.00
C VAL A 38 7.88 93.41 -83.06
N ALA A 39 7.65 93.68 -81.79
CA ALA A 39 7.29 92.67 -80.80
C ALA A 39 5.99 91.95 -81.19
N MET A 40 4.95 92.73 -81.54
CA MET A 40 3.65 92.19 -81.91
C MET A 40 3.75 91.27 -83.14
N PHE A 41 4.48 91.68 -84.19
CA PHE A 41 4.58 90.93 -85.43
C PHE A 41 5.54 89.73 -85.35
N PHE A 42 6.77 89.91 -84.85
CA PHE A 42 7.80 88.86 -84.91
C PHE A 42 7.77 87.89 -83.73
N ARG A 43 7.45 88.37 -82.52
CA ARG A 43 7.53 87.55 -81.31
C ARG A 43 6.21 86.86 -81.00
N TYR A 44 5.09 87.51 -81.33
CA TYR A 44 3.75 87.01 -81.01
C TYR A 44 2.89 86.66 -82.23
N GLY A 45 3.37 86.93 -83.46
CA GLY A 45 2.66 86.59 -84.69
C GLY A 45 1.34 87.35 -84.90
N MET A 46 1.13 88.48 -84.20
CA MET A 46 -0.07 89.30 -84.31
C MET A 46 0.13 90.45 -85.29
N THR A 47 -0.89 90.76 -86.10
CA THR A 47 -0.81 91.86 -87.07
C THR A 47 -1.00 93.21 -86.37
N PRO A 48 0.01 94.11 -86.38
CA PRO A 48 -0.14 95.41 -85.75
C PRO A 48 -1.23 96.20 -86.48
N THR A 49 -2.18 96.76 -85.72
CA THR A 49 -3.23 97.65 -86.20
C THR A 49 -3.18 98.96 -85.40
N ALA A 50 -3.49 100.09 -86.05
CA ALA A 50 -3.37 101.41 -85.45
C ALA A 50 -4.15 101.53 -84.12
N ASN A 51 -5.37 100.96 -84.06
CA ASN A 51 -6.18 100.93 -82.83
C ASN A 51 -5.54 100.12 -81.70
N LYS A 52 -4.96 98.95 -82.01
CA LYS A 52 -4.36 98.09 -80.99
C LYS A 52 -3.05 98.69 -80.45
N LEU A 53 -2.22 99.26 -81.32
CA LEU A 53 -1.03 100.01 -80.93
C LEU A 53 -1.37 101.17 -80.00
N TYR A 54 -2.42 101.93 -80.34
CA TYR A 54 -2.89 103.03 -79.50
C TYR A 54 -3.33 102.54 -78.10
N GLN A 55 -4.11 101.46 -78.04
CA GLN A 55 -4.60 100.88 -76.77
C GLN A 55 -3.47 100.37 -75.87
N LEU A 56 -2.38 99.87 -76.47
CA LEU A 56 -1.24 99.31 -75.76
C LEU A 56 -0.26 100.38 -75.29
N VAL A 57 0.08 101.38 -76.13
CA VAL A 57 1.10 102.39 -75.82
C VAL A 57 0.53 103.60 -75.08
N ARG A 58 -0.75 103.97 -75.31
CA ARG A 58 -1.48 105.08 -74.65
C ARG A 58 -0.69 106.39 -74.50
N LYS A 59 0.15 106.75 -75.48
CA LYS A 59 0.94 107.99 -75.51
C LYS A 59 1.01 108.55 -76.93
N GLY A 60 0.83 109.86 -77.11
CA GLY A 60 0.98 110.55 -78.40
C GLY A 60 -0.34 111.06 -79.01
N SER A 61 -0.22 111.76 -80.15
CA SER A 61 -1.38 112.26 -80.91
C SER A 61 -2.10 111.14 -81.64
N MET A 62 -3.35 111.39 -82.03
CA MET A 62 -4.23 110.41 -82.67
C MET A 62 -3.69 109.86 -84.01
N SER A 63 -2.78 110.56 -84.68
CA SER A 63 -2.17 110.16 -85.96
C SER A 63 -0.85 109.38 -85.83
N ALA A 64 -0.19 109.39 -84.66
CA ALA A 64 1.12 108.76 -84.47
C ALA A 64 1.16 107.22 -84.65
N PRO A 65 0.13 106.43 -84.22
CA PRO A 65 0.14 104.99 -84.41
C PRO A 65 0.07 104.56 -85.88
N ALA A 66 -0.66 105.31 -86.71
CA ALA A 66 -0.83 104.99 -88.13
C ALA A 66 0.46 105.27 -88.93
N GLU A 67 1.16 106.37 -88.62
CA GLU A 67 2.43 106.70 -89.27
C GLU A 67 3.53 105.69 -88.91
N ALA A 68 3.64 105.31 -87.64
CA ALA A 68 4.61 104.31 -87.19
C ALA A 68 4.36 102.92 -87.81
N LEU A 69 3.10 102.54 -87.99
CA LEU A 69 2.69 101.30 -88.65
C LEU A 69 3.05 101.30 -90.14
N ASN A 70 2.81 102.41 -90.86
CA ASN A 70 3.20 102.53 -92.27
C ASN A 70 4.72 102.43 -92.45
N ARG A 71 5.48 103.17 -91.63
CA ARG A 71 6.96 103.08 -91.64
C ARG A 71 7.47 101.69 -91.28
N PHE A 72 6.80 100.97 -90.37
CA PHE A 72 7.16 99.60 -90.03
C PHE A 72 7.01 98.66 -91.23
N TRP A 73 5.90 98.73 -91.94
CA TRP A 73 5.66 97.89 -93.12
C TRP A 73 6.58 98.21 -94.29
N GLU A 74 6.91 99.49 -94.51
CA GLU A 74 7.92 99.89 -95.50
C GLU A 74 9.30 99.28 -95.16
N ASN A 75 9.77 99.46 -93.92
CA ASN A 75 11.05 98.91 -93.47
C ASN A 75 11.10 97.37 -93.54
N LEU A 76 9.99 96.68 -93.24
CA LEU A 76 9.92 95.23 -93.28
C LEU A 76 10.00 94.71 -94.72
N ARG A 77 9.32 95.38 -95.65
CA ARG A 77 9.37 95.06 -97.09
C ARG A 77 10.76 95.31 -97.68
N ASP A 78 11.44 96.37 -97.27
CA ASP A 78 12.80 96.67 -97.71
C ASP A 78 13.81 95.64 -97.19
N LYS A 79 13.68 95.21 -95.92
CA LYS A 79 14.59 94.22 -95.32
C LYS A 79 14.32 92.78 -95.76
N SER A 80 13.09 92.44 -96.16
CA SER A 80 12.76 91.09 -96.63
C SER A 80 13.10 90.87 -98.11
N ARG A 81 13.44 91.92 -98.86
CA ARG A 81 13.96 91.77 -100.23
C ARG A 81 15.42 91.32 -100.17
N VAL A 82 15.67 90.07 -100.56
CA VAL A 82 17.01 89.59 -100.90
C VAL A 82 17.41 90.22 -102.24
N THR A 83 17.83 91.48 -102.23
CA THR A 83 18.47 92.13 -103.38
C THR A 83 19.98 92.04 -103.20
N VAL A 84 20.65 91.30 -104.10
CA VAL A 84 22.10 91.38 -104.25
C VAL A 84 22.43 92.75 -104.85
N SER A 85 22.57 93.76 -103.99
CA SER A 85 22.87 95.13 -104.41
C SER A 85 24.36 95.25 -104.73
N HIS A 86 24.74 94.80 -105.93
CA HIS A 86 25.98 95.23 -106.58
C HIS A 86 25.64 96.23 -107.72
N PRO A 87 26.33 97.38 -107.82
CA PRO A 87 25.92 98.50 -108.68
C PRO A 87 25.90 98.19 -110.19
N ASP A 88 26.68 97.20 -110.64
CA ASP A 88 26.89 96.93 -112.08
C ASP A 88 26.23 95.64 -112.59
N LEU A 89 25.32 95.01 -111.83
CA LEU A 89 24.62 93.80 -112.27
C LEU A 89 23.23 94.11 -112.85
N PRO A 90 22.92 93.69 -114.11
CA PRO A 90 21.60 93.79 -114.72
C PRO A 90 20.48 93.17 -113.88
N GLU A 91 19.30 93.80 -113.87
CA GLU A 91 18.12 93.38 -113.09
C GLU A 91 17.77 91.90 -113.30
N SER A 92 17.92 91.39 -114.53
CA SER A 92 17.66 90.00 -114.92
C SER A 92 18.57 88.97 -114.26
N LEU A 93 19.83 89.34 -113.97
CA LEU A 93 20.77 88.47 -113.26
C LEU A 93 20.51 88.47 -111.75
N LYS A 94 20.04 89.58 -111.19
CA LYS A 94 19.67 89.68 -109.78
C LYS A 94 18.43 88.84 -109.47
N THR A 95 17.41 88.87 -110.32
CA THR A 95 16.22 88.02 -110.17
C THR A 95 16.57 86.54 -110.31
N ALA A 96 17.36 86.17 -111.33
CA ALA A 96 17.78 84.79 -111.53
C ALA A 96 18.63 84.25 -110.34
N ALA A 97 19.52 85.07 -109.79
CA ALA A 97 20.30 84.69 -108.61
C ALA A 97 19.42 84.56 -107.35
N GLY A 98 18.43 85.44 -107.17
CA GLY A 98 17.45 85.35 -106.07
C GLY A 98 16.59 84.08 -106.16
N ASP A 99 16.13 83.73 -107.37
CA ASP A 99 15.33 82.53 -107.62
C ASP A 99 16.16 81.24 -107.39
N LEU A 100 17.43 81.23 -107.78
CA LEU A 100 18.34 80.11 -107.50
C LEU A 100 18.61 79.95 -106.00
N VAL A 101 18.81 81.04 -105.27
CA VAL A 101 19.00 80.97 -103.81
C VAL A 101 17.70 80.53 -103.11
N ALA A 102 16.54 81.00 -103.55
CA ALA A 102 15.24 80.59 -103.00
C ALA A 102 14.95 79.10 -103.25
N THR A 103 15.26 78.60 -104.45
CA THR A 103 15.10 77.18 -104.78
C THR A 103 16.09 76.29 -104.04
N LEU A 104 17.36 76.70 -103.93
CA LEU A 104 18.37 76.01 -103.11
C LEU A 104 17.99 75.99 -101.63
N TRP A 105 17.51 77.10 -101.09
CA TRP A 105 17.03 77.17 -99.71
C TRP A 105 15.82 76.26 -99.47
N SER A 106 14.83 76.29 -100.37
CA SER A 106 13.67 75.40 -100.27
C SER A 106 14.06 73.93 -100.38
N ALA A 107 15.00 73.59 -101.27
CA ALA A 107 15.49 72.22 -101.42
C ALA A 107 16.25 71.76 -100.16
N ALA A 108 17.12 72.61 -99.59
CA ALA A 108 17.82 72.32 -98.35
C ALA A 108 16.86 72.18 -97.16
N GLN A 109 15.83 73.03 -97.07
CA GLN A 109 14.81 72.97 -96.04
C GLN A 109 13.98 71.69 -96.13
N ASN A 110 13.61 71.28 -97.35
CA ASN A 110 12.88 70.02 -97.57
C ASN A 110 13.74 68.80 -97.19
N ALA A 111 15.02 68.77 -97.60
CA ALA A 111 15.95 67.71 -97.23
C ALA A 111 16.20 67.64 -95.71
N ALA A 112 16.28 68.79 -95.03
CA ALA A 112 16.38 68.86 -93.58
C ALA A 112 15.10 68.36 -92.88
N GLN A 113 13.92 68.65 -93.44
CA GLN A 113 12.65 68.15 -92.91
C GLN A 113 12.49 66.64 -93.10
N GLU A 114 12.90 66.11 -94.25
CA GLU A 114 12.85 64.68 -94.56
C GLU A 114 13.80 63.88 -93.65
N THR A 115 15.04 64.35 -93.48
CA THR A 115 16.01 63.73 -92.55
C THR A 115 15.57 63.83 -91.10
N LEU A 116 14.94 64.94 -90.70
CA LEU A 116 14.37 65.07 -89.35
C LEU A 116 13.18 64.11 -89.16
N ALA A 117 12.33 63.93 -90.18
CA ALA A 117 11.22 62.98 -90.13
C ALA A 117 11.71 61.53 -90.01
N SER A 118 12.75 61.14 -90.77
CA SER A 118 13.34 59.80 -90.66
C SER A 118 13.96 59.57 -89.28
N LEU A 119 14.75 60.52 -88.78
CA LEU A 119 15.35 60.44 -87.45
C LEU A 119 14.29 60.37 -86.34
N LYS A 120 13.17 61.07 -86.47
CA LYS A 120 12.05 60.96 -85.51
C LYS A 120 11.46 59.55 -85.49
N VAL A 121 11.24 58.94 -86.65
CA VAL A 121 10.74 57.56 -86.73
C VAL A 121 11.73 56.58 -86.12
N ASP A 122 13.03 56.71 -86.44
CA ASP A 122 14.07 55.86 -85.89
C ASP A 122 14.18 55.97 -84.36
N VAL A 123 14.11 57.19 -83.82
CA VAL A 123 14.13 57.42 -82.37
C VAL A 123 12.88 56.83 -81.70
N LEU A 124 11.70 56.98 -82.29
CA LEU A 124 10.46 56.40 -81.75
C LEU A 124 10.54 54.87 -81.72
N LEU A 125 11.04 54.24 -82.79
CA LEU A 125 11.27 52.79 -82.82
C LEU A 125 12.28 52.34 -81.77
N GLN A 126 13.36 53.09 -81.56
CA GLN A 126 14.34 52.78 -80.51
C GLN A 126 13.73 52.90 -79.10
N VAL A 127 12.88 53.90 -78.86
CA VAL A 127 12.17 54.09 -77.58
C VAL A 127 11.17 52.95 -77.35
N GLU A 128 10.41 52.54 -78.37
CA GLU A 128 9.49 51.40 -78.28
C GLU A 128 10.25 50.11 -77.97
N GLN A 129 11.33 49.82 -78.70
CA GLN A 129 12.19 48.66 -78.44
C GLN A 129 12.82 48.70 -77.04
N ALA A 130 13.21 49.87 -76.55
CA ALA A 130 13.75 50.03 -75.19
C ALA A 130 12.65 49.79 -74.14
N ASN A 131 11.43 50.28 -74.36
CA ASN A 131 10.29 50.06 -73.48
C ASN A 131 9.88 48.59 -73.45
N ASP A 132 9.85 47.90 -74.59
CA ASP A 132 9.54 46.47 -74.66
C ASP A 132 10.57 45.64 -73.88
N LYS A 133 11.86 45.94 -74.06
CA LYS A 133 12.94 45.29 -73.29
C LYS A 133 12.81 45.58 -71.79
N ALA A 134 12.47 46.81 -71.41
CA ALA A 134 12.25 47.18 -70.01
C ALA A 134 11.04 46.43 -69.41
N ASN A 135 9.92 46.35 -70.14
CA ASN A 135 8.72 45.64 -69.71
C ASN A 135 8.97 44.13 -69.55
N LEU A 136 9.70 43.51 -70.49
CA LEU A 136 10.10 42.12 -70.39
C LEU A 136 11.02 41.87 -69.18
N ALA A 137 11.97 42.78 -68.92
CA ALA A 137 12.85 42.69 -67.75
C ALA A 137 12.07 42.84 -66.43
N VAL A 138 11.10 43.76 -66.37
CA VAL A 138 10.21 43.93 -65.20
C VAL A 138 9.36 42.68 -64.99
N ALA A 139 8.73 42.13 -66.04
CA ALA A 139 7.94 40.91 -65.95
C ALA A 139 8.78 39.72 -65.46
N ALA A 140 10.00 39.55 -65.99
CA ALA A 140 10.92 38.50 -65.54
C ALA A 140 11.35 38.69 -64.07
N ARG A 141 11.60 39.94 -63.64
CA ARG A 141 11.91 40.28 -62.25
C ARG A 141 10.74 39.94 -61.34
N ASP A 142 9.52 40.33 -61.70
CA ASP A 142 8.33 40.11 -60.88
C ASP A 142 8.01 38.61 -60.77
N GLN A 143 8.20 37.85 -61.86
CA GLN A 143 8.12 36.39 -61.82
C GLN A 143 9.17 35.80 -60.88
N ALA A 144 10.43 36.24 -60.98
CA ALA A 144 11.52 35.78 -60.09
C ALA A 144 11.27 36.13 -58.61
N ILE A 145 10.69 37.30 -58.33
CA ILE A 145 10.28 37.68 -56.97
C ILE A 145 9.14 36.79 -56.48
N SER A 146 8.15 36.51 -57.33
CA SER A 146 7.03 35.65 -56.95
C SER A 146 7.46 34.22 -56.61
N THR A 147 8.37 33.64 -57.42
CA THR A 147 8.93 32.30 -57.16
C THR A 147 9.86 32.30 -55.96
N PHE A 148 10.66 33.35 -55.76
CA PHE A 148 11.49 33.47 -54.56
C PHE A 148 10.63 33.51 -53.29
N ASN A 149 9.55 34.30 -53.29
CA ASN A 149 8.65 34.39 -52.15
C ASN A 149 7.89 33.09 -51.89
N SER A 150 7.51 32.33 -52.93
CA SER A 150 6.88 31.02 -52.73
C SER A 150 7.87 30.02 -52.12
N MET A 151 9.10 29.95 -52.65
CA MET A 151 10.15 29.07 -52.12
C MET A 151 10.54 29.46 -50.69
N GLN A 152 10.55 30.75 -50.37
CA GLN A 152 10.80 31.21 -49.00
C GLN A 152 9.70 30.77 -48.03
N LYS A 153 8.44 30.80 -48.45
CA LYS A 153 7.32 30.30 -47.64
C LYS A 153 7.42 28.79 -47.40
N GLU A 154 7.66 28.02 -48.46
CA GLU A 154 7.85 26.56 -48.35
C GLU A 154 9.04 26.22 -47.42
N LEU A 155 10.13 27.00 -47.51
CA LEU A 155 11.29 26.83 -46.63
C LEU A 155 10.97 27.18 -45.17
N MET A 156 10.17 28.22 -44.92
CA MET A 156 9.71 28.55 -43.56
C MET A 156 8.78 27.47 -43.02
N GLU A 157 7.83 26.97 -43.82
CA GLU A 157 6.90 25.91 -43.43
C GLU A 157 7.66 24.62 -43.05
N THR A 158 8.56 24.16 -43.92
CA THR A 158 9.40 22.98 -43.63
C THR A 158 10.31 23.19 -42.42
N HIS A 159 10.82 24.40 -42.18
CA HIS A 159 11.59 24.70 -40.97
C HIS A 159 10.71 24.57 -39.71
N THR A 160 9.49 25.10 -39.75
CA THR A 160 8.55 24.95 -38.63
C THR A 160 8.18 23.50 -38.37
N GLU A 161 7.95 22.70 -39.42
CA GLU A 161 7.72 21.25 -39.29
C GLU A 161 8.93 20.53 -38.67
N CYS A 162 10.14 20.88 -39.10
CA CYS A 162 11.37 20.32 -38.54
C CYS A 162 11.53 20.67 -37.05
N ASP A 163 11.16 21.87 -36.64
CA ASP A 163 11.27 22.28 -35.24
C ASP A 163 10.20 21.63 -34.35
N VAL A 164 8.98 21.43 -34.87
CA VAL A 164 7.95 20.63 -34.21
C VAL A 164 8.43 19.19 -34.03
N LEU A 165 8.94 18.55 -35.08
CA LEU A 165 9.47 17.18 -35.00
C LEU A 165 10.64 17.05 -34.03
N LYS A 166 11.56 18.02 -33.99
CA LYS A 166 12.63 18.05 -32.99
C LYS A 166 12.07 18.15 -31.57
N HIS A 167 11.07 18.99 -31.35
CA HIS A 167 10.44 19.12 -30.04
C HIS A 167 9.78 17.80 -29.61
N GLU A 168 9.05 17.15 -30.51
CA GLU A 168 8.46 15.82 -30.27
C GLU A 168 9.52 14.76 -29.97
N ILE A 169 10.64 14.73 -30.72
CA ILE A 169 11.76 13.82 -30.44
C ILE A 169 12.34 14.08 -29.05
N THR A 170 12.56 15.34 -28.65
CA THR A 170 13.08 15.66 -27.31
C THR A 170 12.10 15.26 -26.21
N ALA A 171 10.79 15.46 -26.43
CA ALA A 171 9.75 15.01 -25.51
C ALA A 171 9.76 13.49 -25.37
N LEU A 172 9.80 12.75 -26.49
CA LEU A 172 9.86 11.29 -26.50
C LEU A 172 11.12 10.76 -25.80
N ILE A 173 12.29 11.36 -26.05
CA ILE A 173 13.54 11.00 -25.35
C ILE A 173 13.38 11.19 -23.84
N SER A 174 12.80 12.32 -23.40
CA SER A 174 12.58 12.57 -21.98
C SER A 174 11.62 11.55 -21.36
N THR A 175 10.53 11.21 -22.05
CA THR A 175 9.59 10.18 -21.57
C THR A 175 10.22 8.80 -21.53
N ASN A 176 11.05 8.45 -22.52
CA ASN A 176 11.72 7.15 -22.56
C ASN A 176 12.75 7.04 -21.43
N SER A 177 13.54 8.09 -21.18
CA SER A 177 14.49 8.12 -20.06
C SER A 177 13.80 7.98 -18.69
N SER A 178 12.61 8.58 -18.53
CA SER A 178 11.80 8.44 -17.32
C SER A 178 11.25 7.02 -17.17
N LEU A 179 10.74 6.42 -18.25
CA LEU A 179 10.27 5.03 -18.25
C LEU A 179 11.39 4.03 -18.00
N GLU A 180 12.58 4.26 -18.55
CA GLU A 180 13.78 3.45 -18.29
C GLU A 180 14.19 3.53 -16.81
N SER A 181 14.17 4.71 -16.19
CA SER A 181 14.42 4.87 -14.75
C SER A 181 13.38 4.12 -13.91
N GLN A 182 12.09 4.27 -14.22
CA GLN A 182 11.01 3.57 -13.50
C GLN A 182 11.12 2.05 -13.64
N LEU A 183 11.53 1.57 -14.82
CA LEU A 183 11.73 0.16 -15.07
C LEU A 183 12.91 -0.38 -14.26
N GLU A 184 14.00 0.37 -14.16
CA GLU A 184 15.15 0.00 -13.34
C GLU A 184 14.81 0.01 -11.84
N ASP A 185 14.07 1.02 -11.36
CA ASP A 185 13.58 1.09 -9.98
C ASP A 185 12.67 -0.10 -9.66
N SER A 186 11.74 -0.44 -10.56
CA SER A 186 10.85 -1.60 -10.37
C SER A 186 11.59 -2.94 -10.36
N LYS A 187 12.65 -3.09 -11.17
CA LYS A 187 13.51 -4.28 -11.16
C LYS A 187 14.28 -4.38 -9.85
N ASN A 188 14.82 -3.27 -9.36
CA ASN A 188 15.51 -3.20 -8.08
C ASN A 188 14.55 -3.56 -6.94
N ASP A 189 13.34 -3.02 -6.92
CA ASP A 189 12.31 -3.38 -5.93
C ASP A 189 11.96 -4.87 -5.95
N ILE A 190 11.78 -5.46 -7.14
CA ILE A 190 11.54 -6.90 -7.29
C ILE A 190 12.72 -7.70 -6.74
N SER A 191 13.96 -7.31 -7.07
CA SER A 191 15.16 -7.99 -6.59
C SER A 191 15.29 -7.95 -5.06
N VAL A 192 15.01 -6.80 -4.46
CA VAL A 192 15.04 -6.59 -3.01
C VAL A 192 13.92 -7.37 -2.33
N SER A 193 12.72 -7.38 -2.92
CA SER A 193 11.59 -8.16 -2.41
C SER A 193 11.86 -9.66 -2.47
N ASN A 194 12.48 -10.16 -3.56
CA ASN A 194 12.86 -11.56 -3.68
C ASN A 194 13.94 -11.94 -2.67
N ALA A 195 14.97 -11.10 -2.47
CA ALA A 195 15.98 -11.33 -1.45
C ALA A 195 15.36 -11.42 -0.04
N LYS A 196 14.43 -10.52 0.29
CA LYS A 196 13.69 -10.57 1.57
C LYS A 196 12.85 -11.84 1.71
N LEU A 197 12.22 -12.29 0.63
CA LEU A 197 11.44 -13.53 0.62
C LEU A 197 12.32 -14.76 0.83
N ASP A 198 13.46 -14.82 0.14
CA ASP A 198 14.45 -15.90 0.30
C ASP A 198 15.00 -15.94 1.73
N ASP A 199 15.31 -14.79 2.33
CA ASP A 199 15.77 -14.71 3.72
C ASP A 199 14.67 -15.17 4.70
N ALA A 200 13.42 -14.74 4.50
CA ALA A 200 12.30 -15.20 5.32
C ALA A 200 12.04 -16.71 5.18
N LEU A 201 12.17 -17.27 3.97
CA LEU A 201 12.06 -18.71 3.76
C LEU A 201 13.19 -19.47 4.47
N ARG A 202 14.42 -18.95 4.44
CA ARG A 202 15.56 -19.55 5.18
C ARG A 202 15.31 -19.53 6.68
N GLU A 203 14.84 -18.40 7.22
CA GLU A 203 14.52 -18.29 8.64
C GLU A 203 13.41 -19.26 9.05
N LEU A 204 12.33 -19.36 8.25
CA LEU A 204 11.25 -20.31 8.50
C LEU A 204 11.73 -21.77 8.45
N VAL A 205 12.62 -22.13 7.52
CA VAL A 205 13.22 -23.48 7.49
C VAL A 205 14.02 -23.74 8.77
N LEU A 206 14.83 -22.77 9.22
CA LEU A 206 15.59 -22.89 10.47
C LEU A 206 14.69 -23.00 11.69
N GLU A 207 13.59 -22.24 11.75
CA GLU A 207 12.58 -22.36 12.80
C GLU A 207 11.89 -23.72 12.80
N MET A 208 11.51 -24.23 11.62
CA MET A 208 10.93 -25.57 11.49
C MET A 208 11.90 -26.66 11.95
N GLU A 209 13.18 -26.55 11.64
CA GLU A 209 14.22 -27.47 12.11
C GLU A 209 14.38 -27.42 13.64
N LYS A 210 14.41 -26.21 14.22
CA LYS A 210 14.45 -26.02 15.68
C LYS A 210 13.23 -26.65 16.37
N LEU A 211 12.03 -26.41 15.83
CA LEU A 211 10.80 -26.99 16.36
C LEU A 211 10.82 -28.53 16.26
N ARG A 212 11.22 -29.10 15.12
CA ARG A 212 11.39 -30.55 14.96
C ARG A 212 12.38 -31.14 15.95
N ALA A 213 13.52 -30.49 16.16
CA ALA A 213 14.52 -30.93 17.14
C ALA A 213 13.96 -30.89 18.57
N SER A 214 13.23 -29.82 18.93
CA SER A 214 12.61 -29.70 20.25
C SER A 214 11.51 -30.74 20.49
N ALA A 215 10.69 -31.02 19.47
CA ALA A 215 9.65 -32.03 19.51
C ALA A 215 10.26 -33.42 19.71
N LYS A 216 11.30 -33.76 18.94
CA LYS A 216 12.03 -35.02 19.09
C LYS A 216 12.62 -35.18 20.49
N LEU A 217 13.25 -34.14 21.03
CA LEU A 217 13.79 -34.17 22.39
C LEU A 217 12.68 -34.40 23.43
N ASN A 218 11.51 -33.76 23.26
CA ASN A 218 10.37 -33.97 24.15
C ASN A 218 9.81 -35.39 24.04
N GLU A 219 9.69 -35.94 22.83
CA GLU A 219 9.30 -37.33 22.59
C GLU A 219 10.28 -38.30 23.26
N ASP A 220 11.59 -38.09 23.11
CA ASP A 220 12.62 -38.91 23.75
C ASP A 220 12.52 -38.85 25.28
N ARG A 221 12.26 -37.66 25.84
CA ARG A 221 12.03 -37.47 27.29
C ARG A 221 10.77 -38.19 27.76
N LEU A 222 9.67 -38.08 27.03
CA LEU A 222 8.41 -38.78 27.33
C LEU A 222 8.60 -40.29 27.26
N ALA A 223 9.20 -40.83 26.20
CA ALA A 223 9.51 -42.25 26.06
C ALA A 223 10.41 -42.75 27.20
N SER A 224 11.40 -41.95 27.64
CA SER A 224 12.24 -42.29 28.81
C SER A 224 11.46 -42.30 30.13
N ALA A 225 10.49 -41.40 30.28
CA ALA A 225 9.64 -41.31 31.47
C ALA A 225 8.64 -42.47 31.50
N GLU A 226 8.02 -42.80 30.37
CA GLU A 226 7.14 -43.96 30.19
C GLU A 226 7.86 -45.26 30.53
N ARG A 227 9.07 -45.48 30.01
CA ARG A 227 9.88 -46.67 30.37
C ARG A 227 10.14 -46.76 31.87
N ARG A 228 10.47 -45.64 32.53
CA ARG A 228 10.69 -45.59 33.97
C ARG A 228 9.41 -45.91 34.75
N ALA A 229 8.29 -45.32 34.36
CA ALA A 229 6.99 -45.57 34.98
C ALA A 229 6.56 -47.04 34.84
N LEU A 230 6.76 -47.65 33.67
CA LEU A 230 6.49 -49.07 33.46
C LEU A 230 7.33 -49.97 34.38
N LEU A 231 8.63 -49.68 34.52
CA LEU A 231 9.50 -50.41 35.44
C LEU A 231 9.09 -50.24 36.91
N GLU A 232 8.63 -49.06 37.29
CA GLU A 232 8.12 -48.80 38.65
C GLU A 232 6.81 -49.54 38.91
N ILE A 233 5.88 -49.54 37.94
CA ILE A 233 4.65 -50.34 38.00
C ILE A 233 4.98 -51.84 38.14
N ASP A 234 5.95 -52.35 37.38
CA ASP A 234 6.33 -53.76 37.48
C ASP A 234 7.01 -54.07 38.82
N ARG A 235 7.85 -53.16 39.35
CA ARG A 235 8.40 -53.30 40.72
C ARG A 235 7.28 -53.34 41.76
N GLU A 236 6.32 -52.41 41.71
CA GLU A 236 5.18 -52.37 42.61
C GLU A 236 4.30 -53.62 42.48
N ARG A 237 4.06 -54.12 41.26
CA ARG A 237 3.36 -55.39 41.03
C ARG A 237 4.09 -56.56 41.69
N THR A 238 5.42 -56.67 41.53
CA THR A 238 6.18 -57.74 42.18
C THR A 238 6.21 -57.62 43.70
N ALA A 239 6.30 -56.39 44.25
CA ALA A 239 6.23 -56.14 45.69
C ALA A 239 4.85 -56.50 46.25
N ASN A 240 3.77 -56.12 45.56
CA ASN A 240 2.40 -56.46 45.94
C ASN A 240 2.18 -57.98 45.94
N ILE A 241 2.65 -58.70 44.92
CA ILE A 241 2.60 -60.18 44.90
C ILE A 241 3.38 -60.78 46.09
N ARG A 242 4.56 -60.25 46.45
CA ARG A 242 5.32 -60.72 47.61
C ARG A 242 4.58 -60.45 48.92
N LEU A 243 4.00 -59.26 49.09
CA LEU A 243 3.20 -58.90 50.26
C LEU A 243 1.94 -59.75 50.37
N GLN A 244 1.25 -60.02 49.26
CA GLN A 244 0.10 -60.93 49.23
C GLN A 244 0.48 -62.34 49.70
N LYS A 245 1.59 -62.90 49.21
CA LYS A 245 2.09 -64.20 49.67
C LYS A 245 2.46 -64.20 51.15
N ALA A 246 3.16 -63.17 51.63
CA ALA A 246 3.53 -63.04 53.04
C ALA A 246 2.29 -62.89 53.96
N LEU A 247 1.26 -62.21 53.47
CA LEU A 247 -0.01 -62.06 54.17
C LEU A 247 -0.79 -63.38 54.20
N GLU A 248 -0.80 -64.14 53.10
CA GLU A 248 -1.36 -65.49 53.06
C GLU A 248 -0.64 -66.44 54.01
N THR A 249 0.70 -66.44 54.04
CA THR A 249 1.46 -67.26 54.99
C THR A 249 1.17 -66.87 56.43
N ALA A 250 1.15 -65.56 56.76
CA ALA A 250 0.81 -65.09 58.09
C ALA A 250 -0.64 -65.45 58.48
N ARG A 251 -1.60 -65.43 57.53
CA ARG A 251 -2.98 -65.90 57.76
C ARG A 251 -3.02 -67.39 58.06
N VAL A 252 -2.25 -68.22 57.36
CA VAL A 252 -2.17 -69.66 57.61
C VAL A 252 -1.54 -69.92 58.98
N GLU A 253 -0.42 -69.27 59.31
CA GLU A 253 0.23 -69.38 60.62
C GLU A 253 -0.69 -68.93 61.76
N TYR A 254 -1.41 -67.81 61.57
CA TYR A 254 -2.38 -67.32 62.54
C TYR A 254 -3.52 -68.33 62.75
N LYS A 255 -4.08 -68.89 61.66
CA LYS A 255 -5.09 -69.95 61.75
C LYS A 255 -4.56 -71.16 62.50
N MET A 256 -3.35 -71.64 62.19
CA MET A 256 -2.72 -72.75 62.91
C MET A 256 -2.56 -72.45 64.41
N LYS A 257 -2.10 -71.25 64.79
CA LYS A 257 -1.99 -70.84 66.20
C LYS A 257 -3.36 -70.79 66.88
N VAL A 258 -4.37 -70.26 66.21
CA VAL A 258 -5.76 -70.23 66.70
C VAL A 258 -6.29 -71.66 66.90
N ASP A 259 -6.06 -72.57 65.96
CA ASP A 259 -6.45 -73.98 66.07
C ASP A 259 -5.75 -74.68 67.24
N VAL A 260 -4.45 -74.42 67.44
CA VAL A 260 -3.68 -74.91 68.60
C VAL A 260 -4.26 -74.36 69.90
N HIS A 261 -4.50 -73.05 70.01
CA HIS A 261 -5.11 -72.45 71.21
C HIS A 261 -6.53 -72.96 71.46
N HIS A 262 -7.32 -73.23 70.41
CA HIS A 262 -8.62 -73.88 70.55
C HIS A 262 -8.48 -75.33 71.06
N ALA A 263 -7.52 -76.09 70.55
CA ALA A 263 -7.23 -77.44 71.02
C ALA A 263 -6.77 -77.46 72.48
N GLU A 264 -5.86 -76.55 72.87
CA GLU A 264 -5.42 -76.36 74.25
C GLU A 264 -6.59 -75.94 75.16
N SER A 265 -7.41 -74.98 74.73
CA SER A 265 -8.60 -74.55 75.49
C SER A 265 -9.58 -75.70 75.68
N ASN A 266 -9.84 -76.49 74.64
CA ASN A 266 -10.68 -77.68 74.71
C ASN A 266 -10.07 -78.76 75.63
N ALA A 267 -8.74 -78.93 75.62
CA ALA A 267 -8.04 -79.83 76.53
C ALA A 267 -8.13 -79.36 77.98
N PHE A 268 -7.98 -78.05 78.25
CA PHE A 268 -8.21 -77.51 79.59
C PHE A 268 -9.67 -77.64 80.02
N GLN A 269 -10.63 -77.42 79.12
CA GLN A 269 -12.05 -77.63 79.41
C GLN A 269 -12.35 -79.10 79.74
N SER A 270 -11.76 -80.07 79.03
CA SER A 270 -11.92 -81.49 79.33
C SER A 270 -11.24 -81.88 80.63
N GLN A 271 -10.05 -81.34 80.93
CA GLN A 271 -9.39 -81.50 82.23
C GLN A 271 -10.26 -80.93 83.37
N MET A 272 -10.84 -79.73 83.19
CA MET A 272 -11.76 -79.14 84.16
C MET A 272 -13.03 -79.98 84.33
N ALA A 273 -13.58 -80.54 83.25
CA ALA A 273 -14.72 -81.45 83.31
C ALA A 273 -14.37 -82.74 84.07
N ASN A 274 -13.21 -83.33 83.81
CA ASN A 274 -12.71 -84.50 84.52
C ASN A 274 -12.48 -84.19 86.01
N LEU A 275 -11.86 -83.05 86.35
CA LEU A 275 -11.68 -82.63 87.74
C LEU A 275 -13.02 -82.37 88.44
N ARG A 276 -13.99 -81.76 87.76
CA ARG A 276 -15.36 -81.63 88.30
C ARG A 276 -16.00 -82.99 88.54
N GLN A 277 -15.79 -83.96 87.65
CA GLN A 277 -16.27 -85.32 87.85
C GLN A 277 -15.55 -86.03 89.00
N THR A 278 -14.23 -85.88 89.18
CA THR A 278 -13.52 -86.46 90.31
C THR A 278 -13.90 -85.79 91.63
N ILE A 279 -14.08 -84.47 91.64
CA ILE A 279 -14.66 -83.74 92.78
C ILE A 279 -16.05 -84.29 93.09
N GLY A 280 -16.93 -84.42 92.09
CA GLY A 280 -18.26 -85.01 92.30
C GLY A 280 -18.20 -86.46 92.81
N ASN A 281 -17.26 -87.28 92.33
CA ASN A 281 -17.03 -88.64 92.82
C ASN A 281 -16.51 -88.63 94.27
N LEU A 282 -15.61 -87.71 94.62
CA LEU A 282 -15.06 -87.56 95.97
C LEU A 282 -16.10 -86.99 96.94
N GLU A 283 -16.89 -86.01 96.51
CA GLU A 283 -18.04 -85.50 97.25
C GLU A 283 -19.07 -86.62 97.47
N GLY A 284 -19.37 -87.42 96.43
CA GLY A 284 -20.20 -88.61 96.55
C GLY A 284 -19.60 -89.67 97.49
N ALA A 285 -18.29 -89.88 97.47
CA ALA A 285 -17.59 -90.79 98.38
C ALA A 285 -17.58 -90.26 99.82
N ILE A 286 -17.41 -88.95 100.03
CA ILE A 286 -17.51 -88.28 101.33
C ILE A 286 -18.95 -88.39 101.84
N GLN A 287 -19.94 -88.19 100.97
CA GLN A 287 -21.35 -88.29 101.32
C GLN A 287 -21.73 -89.74 101.67
N ALA A 288 -21.29 -90.72 100.89
CA ALA A 288 -21.43 -92.13 101.20
C ALA A 288 -20.68 -92.51 102.49
N ALA A 289 -19.49 -91.96 102.73
CA ALA A 289 -18.75 -92.17 103.98
C ALA A 289 -19.41 -91.49 105.18
N SER A 290 -20.03 -90.32 105.00
CA SER A 290 -20.81 -89.66 106.05
C SER A 290 -22.09 -90.41 106.36
N GLU A 291 -22.79 -90.91 105.35
CA GLU A 291 -23.97 -91.77 105.50
C GLU A 291 -23.60 -93.09 106.17
N ALA A 292 -22.50 -93.73 105.75
CA ALA A 292 -21.95 -94.92 106.42
C ALA A 292 -21.54 -94.61 107.87
N ARG A 293 -20.92 -93.45 108.14
CA ARG A 293 -20.59 -93.01 109.49
C ARG A 293 -21.85 -92.75 110.33
N GLU A 294 -22.91 -92.21 109.75
CA GLU A 294 -24.20 -92.06 110.41
C GLU A 294 -24.86 -93.40 110.72
N ILE A 295 -24.76 -94.38 109.82
CA ILE A 295 -25.24 -95.74 110.04
C ILE A 295 -24.45 -96.40 111.17
N VAL A 296 -23.12 -96.33 111.15
CA VAL A 296 -22.26 -96.85 112.23
C VAL A 296 -22.53 -96.12 113.55
N ASN A 297 -22.78 -94.80 113.53
CA ASN A 297 -23.19 -94.06 114.72
C ASN A 297 -24.56 -94.53 115.24
N ARG A 298 -25.52 -94.78 114.34
CA ARG A 298 -26.82 -95.36 114.70
C ARG A 298 -26.65 -96.75 115.31
N GLU A 299 -25.78 -97.59 114.75
CA GLU A 299 -25.44 -98.91 115.29
C GLU A 299 -24.74 -98.80 116.66
N LEU A 300 -23.84 -97.84 116.86
CA LEU A 300 -23.22 -97.56 118.16
C LEU A 300 -24.24 -97.07 119.20
N ILE A 301 -25.20 -96.24 118.80
CA ILE A 301 -26.30 -95.81 119.66
C ILE A 301 -27.17 -97.01 120.02
N GLN A 302 -27.51 -97.87 119.06
CA GLN A 302 -28.27 -99.11 119.32
C GLN A 302 -27.50 -100.08 120.24
N LEU A 303 -26.19 -100.25 120.04
CA LEU A 303 -25.34 -101.06 120.93
C LEU A 303 -25.26 -100.46 122.34
N LYS A 304 -25.18 -99.13 122.47
CA LYS A 304 -25.27 -98.45 123.78
C LYS A 304 -26.61 -98.71 124.47
N ILE A 305 -27.72 -98.68 123.71
CA ILE A 305 -29.06 -99.00 124.22
C ILE A 305 -29.16 -100.49 124.61
N GLN A 306 -28.54 -101.39 123.85
CA GLN A 306 -28.50 -102.82 124.20
C GLN A 306 -27.67 -103.09 125.47
N ILE A 307 -26.55 -102.37 125.65
CA ILE A 307 -25.75 -102.43 126.88
C ILE A 307 -26.56 -101.89 128.07
N SER A 308 -27.25 -100.76 127.92
CA SER A 308 -28.10 -100.23 129.01
C SER A 308 -29.21 -101.22 129.38
N ASN A 309 -29.85 -101.85 128.40
CA ASN A 309 -30.91 -102.83 128.64
C ASN A 309 -30.39 -104.10 129.34
N ASN A 310 -29.19 -104.57 129.00
CA ASN A 310 -28.55 -105.70 129.69
C ASN A 310 -28.11 -105.34 131.12
N THR A 311 -27.68 -104.10 131.37
CA THR A 311 -27.39 -103.64 132.74
C THR A 311 -28.66 -103.53 133.60
N HIS A 312 -29.79 -103.14 133.02
CA HIS A 312 -31.09 -103.12 133.72
C HIS A 312 -31.64 -104.54 133.98
N ALA A 313 -31.42 -105.50 133.07
CA ALA A 313 -31.80 -106.90 133.26
C ALA A 313 -30.99 -107.61 134.37
N LEU A 314 -29.72 -107.26 134.54
CA LEU A 314 -28.87 -107.80 135.62
C LEU A 314 -29.21 -107.22 137.00
N ALA A 315 -29.64 -105.94 137.06
CA ALA A 315 -30.10 -105.29 138.29
C ALA A 315 -31.46 -105.83 138.79
N GLY A 316 -32.34 -106.29 137.90
CA GLY A 316 -33.62 -106.91 138.27
C GLY A 316 -33.48 -108.29 138.93
N SER A 317 -32.55 -109.13 138.46
CA SER A 317 -32.34 -110.50 138.99
C SER A 317 -31.63 -110.56 140.36
N ALA A 318 -31.12 -109.43 140.85
CA ALA A 318 -30.49 -109.30 142.17
C ALA A 318 -31.52 -108.98 143.27
N VAL A 319 -32.61 -108.27 142.93
CA VAL A 319 -33.65 -107.83 143.88
C VAL A 319 -34.65 -108.97 144.21
N GLU A 320 -34.92 -109.87 143.27
CA GLU A 320 -35.74 -111.08 143.53
C GLU A 320 -35.03 -112.12 144.42
N ARG A 321 -33.69 -112.11 144.45
CA ARG A 321 -32.89 -113.01 145.29
C ARG A 321 -32.89 -112.59 146.77
N ASP A 322 -32.89 -111.29 147.05
CA ASP A 322 -32.91 -110.74 148.41
C ASP A 322 -34.31 -110.79 149.07
N LEU A 323 -35.39 -110.85 148.27
CA LEU A 323 -36.76 -110.99 148.77
C LEU A 323 -37.10 -112.43 149.21
N LEU A 324 -36.48 -113.44 148.59
CA LEU A 324 -36.69 -114.85 148.93
C LEU A 324 -35.87 -115.32 150.14
N LEU A 325 -34.73 -114.69 150.42
CA LEU A 325 -33.93 -114.97 151.62
C LEU A 325 -34.51 -114.37 152.91
N ARG A 326 -35.30 -113.29 152.83
CA ARG A 326 -36.03 -112.73 154.00
C ARG A 326 -37.25 -113.56 154.40
N LYS A 327 -37.95 -114.18 153.46
CA LYS A 327 -39.09 -115.08 153.75
C LYS A 327 -38.67 -116.44 154.34
N LEU A 328 -37.39 -116.82 154.21
CA LEU A 328 -36.81 -118.00 154.85
C LEU A 328 -36.31 -117.75 156.29
N HIS A 329 -36.11 -116.49 156.71
CA HIS A 329 -35.60 -116.16 158.05
C HIS A 329 -36.72 -115.85 159.07
N GLU A 330 -37.95 -115.54 158.62
CA GLU A 330 -39.11 -115.29 159.49
C GLU A 330 -39.90 -116.57 159.86
N CYS A 331 -39.63 -117.72 159.24
CA CYS A 331 -40.30 -119.00 159.53
C CYS A 331 -39.54 -119.94 160.48
N GLU A 332 -38.32 -119.60 160.95
CA GLU A 332 -37.48 -120.50 161.78
C GLU A 332 -37.43 -120.14 163.29
N LEU A 333 -38.31 -119.28 163.81
CA LEU A 333 -38.34 -118.90 165.25
C LEU A 333 -39.70 -119.11 165.95
N GLY A 334 -40.50 -120.11 165.51
CA GLY A 334 -41.85 -120.31 166.09
C GLY A 334 -42.36 -121.73 166.32
N ALA A 335 -41.91 -122.78 165.62
CA ALA A 335 -42.59 -124.07 165.75
C ALA A 335 -41.72 -125.31 165.46
N ALA A 336 -40.96 -125.72 166.47
CA ALA A 336 -41.00 -127.11 166.90
C ALA A 336 -41.47 -127.15 168.36
N LYS A 337 -42.79 -127.12 168.55
CA LYS A 337 -43.38 -128.26 169.26
C LYS A 337 -43.52 -129.36 168.21
N ASN A 338 -42.60 -130.33 168.34
CA ASN A 338 -42.54 -131.64 167.69
C ASN A 338 -42.05 -131.64 166.24
N ALA A 339 -41.16 -132.52 165.79
CA ALA A 339 -40.31 -133.54 166.39
C ALA A 339 -39.41 -134.11 165.27
N ALA A 340 -38.19 -134.54 165.60
CA ALA A 340 -37.44 -135.65 164.96
C ALA A 340 -37.08 -135.49 163.45
N ALA A 341 -35.99 -136.02 162.88
CA ALA A 341 -34.87 -136.84 163.31
C ALA A 341 -33.93 -136.98 162.09
N ILE A 342 -32.61 -136.96 162.35
CA ILE A 342 -31.57 -137.82 161.72
C ILE A 342 -31.28 -137.64 160.21
N GLN A 343 -30.16 -136.92 159.90
CA GLN A 343 -28.89 -137.40 159.27
C GLN A 343 -28.92 -138.36 158.04
N PRO A 344 -27.82 -138.61 157.28
CA PRO A 344 -26.52 -137.92 157.16
C PRO A 344 -25.90 -137.86 155.72
N THR A 345 -24.85 -137.05 155.58
CA THR A 345 -23.57 -137.22 154.83
C THR A 345 -23.48 -138.06 153.54
N THR A 346 -22.76 -137.55 152.53
CA THR A 346 -21.40 -138.00 152.06
C THR A 346 -21.04 -137.33 150.72
N ARG A 347 -19.91 -136.62 150.60
CA ARG A 347 -18.51 -137.05 150.33
C ARG A 347 -18.20 -137.35 148.85
N ALA A 348 -17.28 -136.57 148.26
CA ALA A 348 -16.05 -137.00 147.54
C ALA A 348 -15.55 -135.84 146.65
N LYS A 349 -14.36 -135.25 146.80
CA LYS A 349 -12.97 -135.71 146.55
C LYS A 349 -12.68 -136.17 145.10
N ARG A 350 -11.77 -135.44 144.42
CA ARG A 350 -10.58 -135.86 143.61
C ARG A 350 -10.35 -134.86 142.47
N ARG A 351 -9.16 -134.25 142.32
CA ARG A 351 -7.86 -134.64 141.67
C ARG A 351 -7.67 -133.67 140.49
N LYS A 352 -6.59 -132.87 140.44
CA LYS A 352 -5.18 -133.11 140.04
C LYS A 352 -4.95 -133.11 138.51
N THR A 353 -3.95 -132.30 138.14
CA THR A 353 -2.93 -132.40 137.07
C THR A 353 -3.35 -132.33 135.61
N GLU A 354 -2.56 -131.57 134.84
CA GLU A 354 -2.39 -131.57 133.36
C GLU A 354 -3.63 -131.33 132.49
#